data_AF-A0A7Y2YM65-F1
#
_entry.id   AF-A0A7Y2YM65-F1
#
_cell.length_a   1.000
_cell.length_b   1.000
_cell.length_c   1.000
_cell.angle_alpha   90.00
_cell.angle_beta   90.00
_cell.angle_gamma   90.00
#
_symmetry.space_group_name_H-M   'P 1'
#
loop_
_entity.id
_entity.type
_entity.pdbx_description
1 polymer ?
#
loop_
_entity_poly.entity_id
_entity_poly.type
_entity_poly.pdbx_seq_one_letter_code
_entity_poly.pdbx_strand_id
1 'polypeptide(L)'
;MARYSAPRIAHAPEIVSHIVEHETADGPFGAKGVGELPSIPTSAAITNAIQRATGVRVRSLPVDQDALLRAIREGEREIELGWGDRESIPFVRFKE
;
A
#
# COMPACT_ATOMS: atom_id res chain seq x y z
N MET A 1 19.21 6.96 -8.34
CA MET A 1 18.65 7.57 -7.11
C MET A 1 18.30 9.06 -7.22
N ALA A 2 18.90 9.87 -8.11
CA ALA A 2 18.67 11.33 -8.14
C ALA A 2 17.21 11.81 -8.38
N ARG A 3 16.30 10.94 -8.87
CA ARG A 3 14.88 11.28 -9.11
C ARG A 3 13.87 10.33 -8.47
N TYR A 4 14.32 9.25 -7.82
CA TYR A 4 13.44 8.29 -7.16
C TYR A 4 13.51 8.52 -5.66
N SER A 5 12.43 9.05 -5.10
CA SER A 5 12.37 9.42 -3.69
C SER A 5 12.31 8.15 -2.82
N ALA A 6 13.40 7.88 -2.10
CA ALA A 6 13.40 6.87 -1.05
C ALA A 6 12.94 7.51 0.28
N PRO A 7 12.20 6.76 1.13
CA PRO A 7 11.89 7.21 2.48
C PRO A 7 13.17 7.53 3.27
N ARG A 8 13.12 8.62 4.03
CA ARG A 8 14.17 9.00 4.99
C ARG A 8 13.79 8.48 6.37
N ILE A 9 14.74 8.44 7.30
CA ILE A 9 14.45 8.06 8.70
C ILE A 9 13.30 8.88 9.31
N ALA A 10 13.21 10.17 8.95
CA ALA A 10 12.14 11.06 9.40
C ALA A 10 10.74 10.73 8.83
N HIS A 11 10.64 9.84 7.83
CA HIS A 11 9.36 9.37 7.29
C HIS A 11 8.93 8.02 7.89
N ALA A 12 9.80 7.35 8.64
CA ALA A 12 9.48 6.05 9.23
C ALA A 12 8.50 6.26 10.40
N PRO A 13 7.32 5.62 10.39
CA PRO A 13 6.44 5.64 11.55
C PRO A 13 7.01 4.76 12.67
N GLU A 14 6.40 4.82 13.85
CA GLU A 14 6.58 3.77 14.86
C GLU A 14 6.13 2.41 14.30
N ILE A 15 6.96 1.38 14.46
CA ILE A 15 6.66 0.01 14.02
C ILE A 15 6.61 -0.88 15.26
N VAL A 16 5.41 -1.31 15.62
CA VAL A 16 5.18 -2.27 16.70
C VAL A 16 5.06 -3.68 16.10
N SER A 17 5.99 -4.56 16.46
CA SER A 17 6.02 -5.94 15.98
C SER A 17 5.39 -6.89 17.00
N HIS A 18 4.47 -7.72 16.54
CA HIS A 18 3.91 -8.81 17.33
C HIS A 18 4.37 -10.14 16.73
N ILE A 19 5.16 -10.89 17.49
CA ILE A 19 5.63 -12.22 17.08
C ILE A 19 4.53 -13.22 17.40
N VAL A 20 4.05 -13.92 16.37
CA VAL A 20 3.06 -15.00 16.51
C VAL A 20 3.76 -16.31 16.19
N GLU A 21 3.85 -17.17 17.19
CA GLU A 21 4.52 -18.46 17.08
C GLU A 21 3.50 -19.54 16.70
N HIS A 22 3.78 -20.24 15.60
CA HIS A 22 3.11 -21.46 15.23
C HIS A 22 4.16 -22.31 14.52
N GLU A 23 4.46 -23.49 15.06
CA GLU A 23 5.56 -24.31 14.56
C GLU A 23 5.26 -24.87 13.16
N THR A 24 6.31 -25.21 12.41
CA THR A 24 6.22 -26.00 11.18
C THR A 24 7.24 -27.13 11.18
N ALA A 25 6.89 -28.29 10.63
CA ALA A 25 7.79 -29.43 10.51
C ALA A 25 8.94 -29.18 9.53
N ASP A 26 8.77 -28.26 8.57
CA ASP A 26 9.71 -28.02 7.47
C ASP A 26 10.89 -27.11 7.85
N GLY A 27 10.78 -26.40 8.98
CA GLY A 27 11.75 -25.40 9.41
C GLY A 27 12.55 -25.85 10.63
N PRO A 28 13.83 -25.44 10.75
CA PRO A 28 14.62 -25.75 11.93
C PRO A 28 13.96 -25.13 13.16
N PHE A 29 13.83 -25.90 14.24
CA PHE A 29 13.20 -25.47 15.48
C PHE A 29 11.77 -24.94 15.32
N GLY A 30 11.03 -25.38 14.28
CA GLY A 30 9.67 -24.91 14.02
C GLY A 30 9.56 -23.57 13.26
N ALA A 31 10.68 -23.01 12.79
CA ALA A 31 10.74 -21.67 12.20
C ALA A 31 10.09 -21.55 10.81
N LYS A 32 9.63 -20.35 10.46
CA LYS A 32 9.03 -20.00 9.15
C LYS A 32 9.73 -18.81 8.52
N GLY A 33 9.64 -18.71 7.19
CA GLY A 33 10.10 -17.52 6.46
C GLY A 33 9.24 -16.30 6.79
N VAL A 34 9.89 -15.18 7.15
CA VAL A 34 9.22 -13.93 7.54
C VAL A 34 9.69 -12.70 6.77
N GLY A 35 10.74 -12.79 5.95
CA GLY A 35 11.38 -11.62 5.33
C GLY A 35 10.44 -10.77 4.45
N GLU A 36 9.52 -11.41 3.72
CA GLU A 36 8.59 -10.72 2.82
C GLU A 36 7.25 -10.37 3.48
N LEU A 37 6.87 -11.06 4.55
CA LEU A 37 5.54 -10.98 5.15
C LEU A 37 5.17 -9.57 5.63
N PRO A 38 6.06 -8.76 6.22
CA PRO A 38 5.74 -7.38 6.59
C PRO A 38 5.46 -6.49 5.37
N SER A 39 6.07 -6.77 4.21
CA SER A 39 5.93 -5.92 3.01
C SER A 39 4.55 -6.09 2.35
N ILE A 40 4.07 -7.33 2.25
CA ILE A 40 2.83 -7.68 1.54
C ILE A 40 1.59 -6.89 2.00
N PRO A 41 1.25 -6.83 3.30
CA PRO A 41 0.03 -6.14 3.77
C PRO A 41 0.22 -4.63 3.93
N THR A 42 1.45 -4.12 3.92
CA THR A 42 1.74 -2.72 4.30
C THR A 42 1.01 -1.72 3.41
N SER A 43 1.05 -1.89 2.09
CA SER A 43 0.39 -0.96 1.16
C SER A 43 -1.13 -0.97 1.31
N ALA A 44 -1.74 -2.16 1.47
CA ALA A 44 -3.17 -2.32 1.70
C ALA A 44 -3.62 -1.74 3.05
N ALA A 45 -2.83 -1.92 4.11
CA ALA A 45 -3.12 -1.35 5.42
C ALA A 45 -3.10 0.19 5.38
N ILE A 46 -2.10 0.78 4.71
CA ILE A 46 -2.00 2.24 4.54
C ILE A 46 -3.18 2.79 3.73
N THR A 47 -3.54 2.18 2.59
CA THR A 47 -4.67 2.66 1.78
C THR A 47 -6.03 2.47 2.47
N ASN A 48 -6.18 1.42 3.29
CA ASN A 48 -7.34 1.27 4.17
C ASN A 48 -7.41 2.37 5.23
N ALA A 49 -6.28 2.74 5.83
CA ALA A 49 -6.21 3.83 6.80
C ALA A 49 -6.55 5.18 6.16
N ILE A 50 -6.05 5.44 4.94
CA ILE A 50 -6.40 6.64 4.16
C ILE A 50 -7.90 6.70 3.89
N GLN A 51 -8.51 5.61 3.44
CA GLN A 51 -9.97 5.59 3.26
C GLN A 51 -10.66 5.91 4.57
N ARG A 52 -10.32 5.23 5.66
CA ARG A 52 -10.98 5.43 6.96
C ARG A 52 -10.89 6.89 7.42
N ALA A 53 -9.78 7.57 7.14
CA ALA A 53 -9.55 8.95 7.54
C ALA A 53 -10.24 9.99 6.63
N THR A 54 -10.39 9.69 5.33
CA THR A 54 -10.78 10.68 4.31
C THR A 54 -12.12 10.40 3.65
N GLY A 55 -12.64 9.18 3.76
CA GLY A 55 -13.77 8.69 2.97
C GLY A 55 -13.42 8.25 1.54
N VAL A 56 -12.19 8.50 1.07
CA VAL A 56 -11.74 8.26 -0.31
C VAL A 56 -10.97 6.94 -0.41
N ARG A 57 -11.43 6.02 -1.26
CA ARG A 57 -10.78 4.74 -1.51
C ARG A 57 -9.69 4.88 -2.56
N VAL A 58 -8.46 4.49 -2.23
CA VAL A 58 -7.35 4.45 -3.19
C VAL A 58 -7.21 3.06 -3.80
N ARG A 59 -7.17 2.97 -5.13
CA ARG A 59 -7.02 1.72 -5.90
C ARG A 59 -5.75 1.64 -6.74
N SER A 60 -4.96 2.70 -6.78
CA SER A 60 -3.67 2.73 -7.48
C SER A 60 -2.54 3.19 -6.56
N LEU A 61 -1.35 2.68 -6.83
CA LEU A 61 -0.13 2.97 -6.07
C LEU A 61 0.97 3.51 -7.02
N PRO A 62 1.87 4.37 -6.52
CA PRO A 62 1.86 4.95 -5.18
C PRO A 62 0.72 5.97 -5.03
N VAL A 63 0.25 6.17 -3.80
CA VAL A 63 -0.85 7.12 -3.53
C VAL A 63 -0.42 8.53 -3.94
N ASP A 64 -1.10 9.09 -4.93
CA ASP A 64 -0.87 10.47 -5.37
C ASP A 64 -1.57 11.46 -4.42
N GLN A 65 -0.78 12.33 -3.79
CA GLN A 65 -1.27 13.29 -2.80
C GLN A 65 -2.15 14.37 -3.45
N ASP A 66 -1.87 14.77 -4.68
CA ASP A 66 -2.63 15.77 -5.40
C ASP A 66 -3.98 15.20 -5.87
N ALA A 67 -3.99 13.95 -6.36
CA ALA A 67 -5.22 13.25 -6.72
C ALA A 67 -6.10 13.01 -5.49
N LEU A 68 -5.51 12.58 -4.38
CA LEU A 68 -6.23 12.41 -3.12
C LEU A 68 -6.83 13.74 -2.63
N LEU A 69 -6.07 14.84 -2.67
CA LEU A 69 -6.57 16.16 -2.27
C LEU A 69 -7.71 16.65 -3.17
N ARG A 70 -7.61 16.45 -4.50
CA ARG A 70 -8.69 16.77 -5.44
C ARG A 70 -9.95 15.97 -5.13
N ALA A 71 -9.82 14.65 -4.99
CA ALA A 71 -10.94 13.77 -4.65
C ALA A 71 -11.66 14.20 -3.36
N ILE A 72 -10.90 14.55 -2.31
CA ILE A 72 -11.46 15.07 -1.05
C ILE A 72 -12.25 16.37 -1.28
N ARG A 73 -11.72 17.30 -2.07
CA ARG A 73 -12.36 18.60 -2.34
C ARG A 73 -13.62 18.48 -3.20
N GLU A 74 -13.60 17.54 -4.14
CA GLU A 74 -14.68 17.33 -5.11
C GLU A 74 -15.76 16.37 -4.59
N GLY A 75 -15.55 15.77 -3.41
CA GLY A 75 -16.49 14.84 -2.79
C GLY A 75 -16.49 13.46 -3.44
N GLU A 76 -15.43 13.12 -4.17
CA GLU A 76 -15.26 11.81 -4.78
C GLU A 76 -15.05 10.73 -3.71
N ARG A 77 -15.36 9.49 -4.07
CA ARG A 77 -15.28 8.35 -3.13
C ARG A 77 -14.16 7.39 -3.46
N GLU A 78 -13.56 7.49 -4.63
CA GLU A 78 -12.56 6.56 -5.12
C GLU A 78 -11.59 7.25 -6.07
N ILE A 79 -10.30 6.87 -5.99
CA ILE A 79 -9.28 7.26 -6.97
C ILE A 79 -8.65 6.00 -7.58
N GLU A 80 -8.55 6.00 -8.91
CA GLU A 80 -7.99 4.90 -9.70
C GLU A 80 -6.68 5.29 -10.41
N LEU A 81 -6.30 6.58 -10.37
CA LEU A 81 -5.06 7.08 -10.97
C LEU A 81 -3.88 6.89 -10.01
N GLY A 82 -2.77 6.36 -10.51
CA GLY A 82 -1.49 6.32 -9.79
C GLY A 82 -0.74 7.64 -9.91
N TRP A 83 0.35 7.78 -9.15
CA TRP A 83 1.18 8.98 -9.21
C TRP A 83 1.78 9.19 -10.60
N GLY A 84 1.45 10.34 -11.20
CA GLY A 84 1.87 10.71 -12.56
C GLY A 84 0.95 10.23 -13.68
N ASP A 85 -0.09 9.44 -13.38
CA ASP A 85 -1.06 8.99 -14.38
C ASP A 85 -2.02 10.13 -14.74
N ARG A 86 -2.27 10.31 -16.04
CA ARG A 86 -3.29 11.26 -16.55
C ARG A 86 -4.61 10.58 -16.91
N GLU A 87 -4.57 9.27 -17.09
CA GLU A 87 -5.68 8.42 -17.51
C GLU A 87 -5.66 7.13 -16.69
N SER A 88 -6.83 6.52 -16.48
CA SER A 88 -6.96 5.26 -15.76
C SER A 88 -6.20 4.14 -16.47
N ILE A 89 -5.63 3.20 -15.71
CA ILE A 89 -5.02 2.00 -16.27
C ILE A 89 -6.07 1.26 -17.12
N PRO A 90 -5.82 1.00 -18.42
CA PRO A 90 -6.81 0.40 -19.29
C PRO A 90 -7.18 -1.01 -18.81
N PHE A 91 -8.48 -1.28 -18.75
CA PHE A 91 -9.00 -2.59 -18.39
C PHE A 91 -8.67 -3.62 -19.49
N VAL A 92 -7.88 -4.66 -19.14
CA VAL A 92 -7.54 -5.75 -20.05
C VAL A 92 -8.56 -6.87 -19.90
N ARG A 93 -9.34 -7.15 -20.95
CA ARG A 93 -10.11 -8.40 -21.04
C ARG A 93 -9.17 -9.51 -21.48
N PHE A 94 -8.97 -10.51 -20.62
CA PHE A 94 -8.38 -11.77 -21.05
C PHE A 94 -9.39 -12.48 -21.98
N LYS A 95 -8.93 -12.94 -23.13
CA LYS A 95 -9.73 -13.86 -23.95
C LYS A 95 -9.82 -15.20 -23.20
N GLU A 96 -11.02 -15.79 -23.22
CA GLU A 96 -11.30 -17.12 -22.68
C GLU A 96 -10.34 -18.19 -23.20
#